data_AF-A0A9K3HJY6-F1
#
_entry.id   AF-A0A9K3HJY6-F1
#
_cell.length_a   1.000
_cell.length_b   1.000
_cell.length_c   1.000
_cell.angle_alpha   90.00
_cell.angle_beta   90.00
_cell.angle_gamma   90.00
#
_symmetry.space_group_name_H-M   'P 1'
#
loop_
_entity.id
_entity.type
_entity.pdbx_description
1 polymer ?
#
loop_
_entity_poly.entity_id
_entity_poly.type
_entity_poly.pdbx_seq_one_letter_code
_entity_poly.pdbx_strand_id
1 'polypeptide(L)'
;MRVGLHLQTKAKVRTVIGSIKPEDGSISHTVRRLAKYRFLKKQSNILLNADDLDSLWLCLRENCLVDEISGSVKVNYEDFCQIASLCTEQIGPKCRRFFSPSNFMKFEKDESGRIAILSFYLYVMRTVSLTQARIDMSELDEDSDGFLQPYEMEAYIRGLIPNLAQLCDMPAEFVQMYCHIATHKFFFFCDPSRRGKACIKKILLSNCLQELMELHQESEVEAADTEQTENWFSLASTQRICDMFIDLDKDANGTISDEELQGYADGTLTEIFIQRGNR
;
A
#
# COMPACT_ATOMS: atom_id res chain seq x y z
N MET A 1 37.26 -32.92 -42.40
CA MET A 1 35.94 -33.60 -42.50
C MET A 1 34.97 -32.93 -41.54
N ARG A 2 34.14 -32.03 -42.06
CA ARG A 2 32.99 -31.44 -41.36
C ARG A 2 31.80 -32.37 -41.58
N VAL A 3 31.15 -32.81 -40.50
CA VAL A 3 29.80 -33.38 -40.58
C VAL A 3 29.00 -32.74 -39.45
N GLY A 4 28.13 -31.80 -39.83
CA GLY A 4 27.08 -31.30 -38.97
C GLY A 4 25.99 -32.36 -38.83
N LEU A 5 25.53 -32.59 -37.60
CA LEU A 5 24.36 -33.40 -37.33
C LEU A 5 23.27 -32.50 -36.74
N HIS A 6 22.26 -32.30 -37.58
CA HIS A 6 20.91 -31.90 -37.23
C HIS A 6 20.38 -32.77 -36.07
N LEU A 7 20.04 -32.14 -34.95
CA LEU A 7 19.15 -32.71 -33.96
C LEU A 7 17.93 -31.79 -33.85
N GLN A 8 16.87 -32.19 -34.55
CA GLN A 8 15.53 -31.64 -34.37
C GLN A 8 15.05 -31.98 -32.95
N THR A 9 15.06 -31.00 -32.05
CA THR A 9 14.34 -31.09 -30.79
C THR A 9 12.89 -30.65 -31.04
N LYS A 10 11.98 -31.62 -31.11
CA LYS A 10 10.53 -31.40 -31.10
C LYS A 10 10.15 -30.63 -29.83
N ALA A 11 9.71 -29.39 -29.99
CA ALA A 11 9.13 -28.59 -28.92
C ALA A 11 7.82 -29.25 -28.45
N LYS A 12 7.80 -29.70 -27.19
CA LYS A 12 6.59 -30.18 -26.52
C LYS A 12 5.79 -28.95 -26.09
N VAL A 13 4.79 -28.59 -26.88
CA VAL A 13 3.81 -27.55 -26.54
C VAL A 13 3.18 -27.93 -25.20
N ARG A 14 3.48 -27.15 -24.15
CA ARG A 14 2.80 -27.24 -22.86
C ARG A 14 1.43 -26.60 -23.06
N THR A 15 0.41 -27.42 -23.28
CA THR A 15 -0.98 -27.00 -23.19
C THR A 15 -1.21 -26.42 -21.80
N VAL A 16 -1.43 -25.11 -21.73
CA VAL A 16 -1.93 -24.44 -20.53
C VAL A 16 -3.36 -24.94 -20.36
N ILE A 17 -3.55 -25.96 -19.52
CA ILE A 17 -4.87 -26.33 -19.04
C ILE A 17 -5.33 -25.13 -18.21
N GLY A 18 -6.23 -24.32 -18.77
CA GLY A 18 -6.93 -23.30 -18.01
C GLY A 18 -7.53 -23.96 -16.78
N SER A 19 -7.10 -23.53 -15.59
CA SER A 19 -7.62 -24.03 -14.33
C SER A 19 -9.11 -23.74 -14.29
N ILE A 20 -9.93 -24.79 -14.36
CA ILE A 20 -11.38 -24.68 -14.19
C ILE A 20 -11.62 -24.04 -12.81
N LYS A 21 -12.30 -22.89 -12.80
CA LYS A 21 -12.66 -22.20 -11.55
C LYS A 21 -13.63 -23.11 -10.79
N PRO A 22 -13.37 -23.40 -9.50
CA PRO A 22 -14.28 -24.22 -8.72
C PRO A 22 -15.62 -23.50 -8.56
N GLU A 23 -16.71 -24.22 -8.72
CA GLU A 23 -18.05 -23.68 -8.49
C GLU A 23 -18.19 -23.21 -7.04
N ASP A 24 -18.92 -22.12 -6.84
CA ASP A 24 -19.15 -21.56 -5.50
C ASP A 24 -19.89 -22.59 -4.63
N GLY A 25 -19.53 -22.66 -3.35
CA GLY A 25 -19.98 -23.71 -2.42
C GLY A 25 -19.38 -25.12 -2.64
N SER A 26 -18.57 -25.35 -3.67
CA SER A 26 -17.93 -26.65 -3.87
C SER A 26 -16.88 -26.97 -2.79
N ILE A 27 -16.59 -28.26 -2.59
CA ILE A 27 -15.50 -28.71 -1.70
C ILE A 27 -14.16 -28.12 -2.16
N SER A 28 -13.91 -28.06 -3.47
CA SER A 28 -12.69 -27.47 -4.02
C SER A 28 -12.58 -25.97 -3.70
N HIS A 29 -13.68 -25.23 -3.79
CA HIS A 29 -13.74 -23.82 -3.40
C HIS A 29 -13.45 -23.66 -1.89
N THR A 30 -14.08 -24.48 -1.06
CA THR A 30 -13.91 -24.47 0.40
C THR A 30 -12.48 -24.79 0.81
N VAL A 31 -11.87 -25.83 0.23
CA VAL A 31 -10.49 -26.21 0.50
C VAL A 31 -9.53 -25.10 0.09
N ARG A 32 -9.72 -24.48 -1.08
CA ARG A 32 -8.90 -23.35 -1.55
C ARG A 32 -8.97 -22.18 -0.58
N ARG A 33 -10.19 -21.79 -0.17
CA ARG A 33 -10.41 -20.71 0.79
C ARG A 33 -9.74 -20.97 2.14
N LEU A 34 -9.87 -22.19 2.68
CA LEU A 34 -9.20 -22.57 3.94
C LEU A 34 -7.68 -22.61 3.82
N ALA A 35 -7.15 -23.08 2.68
CA ALA A 35 -5.72 -23.09 2.42
C ALA A 35 -5.16 -21.65 2.35
N LYS A 36 -5.86 -20.75 1.64
CA LYS A 36 -5.55 -19.31 1.57
C LYS A 36 -5.54 -18.69 2.96
N TYR A 37 -6.63 -18.85 3.73
CA TYR A 37 -6.73 -18.31 5.09
C TYR A 37 -5.59 -18.80 5.99
N ARG A 38 -5.28 -20.11 5.98
CA ARG A 38 -4.17 -20.66 6.78
C ARG A 38 -2.82 -20.13 6.35
N PHE A 39 -2.61 -19.96 5.04
CA PHE A 39 -1.39 -19.38 4.51
C PHE A 39 -1.21 -17.92 4.94
N LEU A 40 -2.23 -17.08 4.76
CA LEU A 40 -2.20 -15.66 5.12
C LEU A 40 -2.07 -15.47 6.64
N LYS A 41 -2.82 -16.23 7.44
CA LYS A 41 -2.67 -16.24 8.90
C LYS A 41 -1.25 -16.62 9.34
N LYS A 42 -0.63 -17.60 8.68
CA LYS A 42 0.78 -17.95 8.95
C LYS A 42 1.72 -16.80 8.58
N GLN A 43 1.48 -16.08 7.49
CA GLN A 43 2.27 -14.90 7.11
C GLN A 43 2.08 -13.74 8.10
N SER A 44 0.86 -13.50 8.59
CA SER A 44 0.59 -12.47 9.59
C SER A 44 1.27 -12.80 10.93
N ASN A 45 1.19 -14.04 11.40
CA ASN A 45 1.81 -14.48 12.66
C ASN A 45 3.34 -14.34 12.71
N ILE A 46 4.01 -14.20 11.56
CA ILE A 46 5.46 -14.01 11.51
C ILE A 46 5.86 -12.53 11.40
N LEU A 47 4.91 -11.59 11.36
CA LEU A 47 5.17 -10.16 11.41
C LEU A 47 5.34 -9.69 12.86
N LEU A 48 6.01 -8.54 13.00
CA LEU A 48 6.05 -7.81 14.26
C LEU A 48 4.70 -7.09 14.43
N ASN A 49 4.08 -7.21 15.60
CA ASN A 49 2.92 -6.41 15.99
C ASN A 49 3.36 -5.07 16.61
N ALA A 50 2.41 -4.26 17.10
CA ALA A 50 2.69 -2.97 17.71
C ALA A 50 3.64 -3.09 18.93
N ASP A 51 3.33 -3.98 19.86
CA ASP A 51 4.15 -4.20 21.07
C ASP A 51 5.59 -4.65 20.72
N ASP A 52 5.75 -5.48 19.69
CA ASP A 52 7.05 -5.92 19.21
C ASP A 52 7.85 -4.76 18.61
N LEU A 53 7.20 -3.86 17.87
CA LEU A 53 7.83 -2.69 17.28
C LEU A 53 8.24 -1.68 18.37
N ASP A 54 7.39 -1.46 19.37
CA ASP A 54 7.72 -0.63 20.54
C ASP A 54 8.90 -1.21 21.33
N SER A 55 8.88 -2.53 21.56
CA SER A 55 9.99 -3.24 22.21
C SER A 55 11.30 -3.13 21.40
N LEU A 56 11.22 -3.23 20.08
CA LEU A 56 12.38 -3.03 19.19
C LEU A 56 12.92 -1.61 19.30
N TRP A 57 12.04 -0.60 19.30
CA TRP A 57 12.43 0.80 19.43
C TRP A 57 13.12 1.09 20.76
N LEU A 58 12.56 0.59 21.86
CA LEU A 58 13.15 0.69 23.19
C LEU A 58 14.53 0.02 23.23
N CYS A 59 14.64 -1.21 22.73
CA CYS A 59 15.91 -1.94 22.70
C CYS A 59 16.99 -1.19 21.90
N LEU A 60 16.64 -0.61 20.74
CA LEU A 60 17.57 0.20 19.95
C LEU A 60 18.02 1.45 20.72
N ARG A 61 17.13 2.15 21.41
CA ARG A 61 17.47 3.38 22.14
C ARG A 61 18.33 3.13 23.37
N GLU A 62 18.07 2.05 24.12
CA GLU A 62 18.79 1.75 25.36
C GLU A 62 20.21 1.22 25.12
N ASN A 63 20.45 0.62 23.95
CA ASN A 63 21.71 -0.05 23.63
C ASN A 63 22.56 0.71 22.61
N CYS A 64 22.23 1.97 22.31
CA CYS A 64 22.98 2.80 21.35
C CYS A 64 23.37 4.15 21.96
N LEU A 65 24.53 4.65 21.53
CA LEU A 65 25.07 5.92 22.01
C LEU A 65 24.49 7.09 21.21
N VAL A 66 24.26 8.21 21.90
CA VAL A 66 23.92 9.49 21.28
C VAL A 66 25.20 10.09 20.70
N ASP A 67 25.19 10.44 19.43
CA ASP A 67 26.25 11.24 18.81
C ASP A 67 26.18 12.66 19.38
N GLU A 68 27.17 13.08 20.17
CA GLU A 68 27.18 14.39 20.84
C GLU A 68 27.21 15.57 19.86
N ILE A 69 27.65 15.35 18.61
CA ILE A 69 27.78 16.40 17.59
C ILE A 69 26.47 16.54 16.82
N SER A 70 25.87 15.43 16.38
CA SER A 70 24.62 15.46 15.60
C SER A 70 23.35 15.30 16.43
N GLY A 71 23.45 14.97 17.72
CA GLY A 71 22.33 14.64 18.59
C GLY A 71 21.59 13.36 18.21
N SER A 72 22.07 12.63 17.19
CA SER A 72 21.40 11.45 16.62
C SER A 72 21.94 10.16 17.21
N VAL A 73 21.05 9.21 17.47
CA VAL A 73 21.44 7.90 18.00
C VAL A 73 21.86 6.99 16.85
N LYS A 74 23.07 6.42 16.97
CA LYS A 74 23.69 5.61 15.92
C LYS A 74 24.21 4.29 16.46
N VAL A 75 24.37 3.31 15.56
CA VAL A 75 24.82 1.96 15.89
C VAL A 75 25.89 1.48 14.90
N ASN A 76 26.98 0.91 15.40
CA ASN A 76 27.97 0.21 14.55
C ASN A 76 27.50 -1.22 14.27
N TYR A 77 28.23 -1.97 13.44
CA TYR A 77 27.82 -3.33 13.07
C TYR A 77 27.94 -4.35 14.23
N GLU A 78 28.89 -4.16 15.15
CA GLU A 78 29.06 -5.05 16.29
C GLU A 78 27.90 -4.93 17.27
N ASP A 79 27.55 -3.70 17.68
CA ASP A 79 26.40 -3.39 18.53
C ASP A 79 25.10 -3.82 17.86
N PHE A 80 24.99 -3.64 16.54
CA PHE A 80 23.84 -4.13 15.77
C PHE A 80 23.63 -5.64 15.91
N CYS A 81 24.71 -6.43 15.94
CA CYS A 81 24.64 -7.88 16.17
C CYS A 81 24.27 -8.23 17.63
N GLN A 82 24.74 -7.44 18.59
CA GLN A 82 24.39 -7.61 20.01
C GLN A 82 22.91 -7.31 20.24
N ILE A 83 22.42 -6.19 19.73
CA ILE A 83 21.00 -5.80 19.77
C ILE A 83 20.12 -6.84 19.08
N ALA A 84 20.57 -7.44 17.96
CA ALA A 84 19.86 -8.54 17.32
C ALA A 84 19.62 -9.73 18.25
N SER A 85 20.59 -10.03 19.12
CA SER A 85 20.51 -11.12 20.10
C SER A 85 19.51 -10.76 21.20
N LEU A 86 19.59 -9.55 21.75
CA LEU A 86 18.65 -9.02 22.76
C LEU A 86 17.20 -8.99 22.23
N CYS A 87 17.00 -8.43 21.04
CA CYS A 87 15.69 -8.40 20.39
C CYS A 87 15.15 -9.80 20.12
N THR A 88 16.00 -10.78 19.78
CA THR A 88 15.54 -12.16 19.63
C THR A 88 15.02 -12.72 20.95
N GLU A 89 15.72 -12.46 22.05
CA GLU A 89 15.34 -12.97 23.37
C GLU A 89 14.03 -12.35 23.85
N GLN A 90 13.86 -11.04 23.67
CA GLN A 90 12.69 -10.30 24.15
C GLN A 90 11.46 -10.45 23.24
N ILE A 91 11.64 -10.36 21.92
CA ILE A 91 10.54 -10.31 20.92
C ILE A 91 10.32 -11.68 20.25
N GLY A 92 11.38 -12.49 20.16
CA GLY A 92 11.36 -13.79 19.52
C GLY A 92 11.99 -13.83 18.11
N PRO A 93 11.96 -15.01 17.45
CA PRO A 93 12.73 -15.28 16.24
C PRO A 93 12.28 -14.49 15.01
N LYS A 94 11.06 -13.93 15.03
CA LYS A 94 10.52 -13.11 13.93
C LYS A 94 11.35 -11.86 13.65
N CYS A 95 11.99 -11.29 14.68
CA CYS A 95 12.78 -10.06 14.58
C CYS A 95 14.14 -10.28 13.87
N ARG A 96 14.72 -11.49 13.96
CA ARG A 96 16.05 -11.82 13.39
C ARG A 96 16.21 -11.48 11.90
N ARG A 97 15.14 -11.58 11.11
CA ARG A 97 15.18 -11.30 9.67
C ARG A 97 15.62 -9.86 9.35
N PHE A 98 15.40 -8.92 10.27
CA PHE A 98 15.74 -7.52 10.08
C PHE A 98 17.22 -7.26 10.34
N PHE A 99 17.83 -8.03 11.26
CA PHE A 99 19.24 -7.90 11.65
C PHE A 99 20.20 -8.73 10.80
N SER A 100 20.11 -8.59 9.47
CA SER A 100 21.07 -9.24 8.56
C SER A 100 22.17 -8.26 8.10
N PRO A 101 23.39 -8.73 7.76
CA PRO A 101 24.43 -7.88 7.19
C PRO A 101 23.92 -7.14 5.93
N SER A 102 23.14 -7.83 5.10
CA SER A 102 22.55 -7.23 3.89
C SER A 102 21.59 -6.08 4.19
N ASN A 103 20.85 -6.13 5.31
CA ASN A 103 20.00 -5.00 5.71
C ASN A 103 20.82 -3.86 6.29
N PHE A 104 21.82 -4.13 7.14
CA PHE A 104 22.72 -3.10 7.67
C PHE A 104 23.40 -2.32 6.54
N MET A 105 23.79 -3.02 5.47
CA MET A 105 24.44 -2.39 4.32
C MET A 105 23.55 -1.45 3.51
N LYS A 106 22.21 -1.51 3.64
CA LYS A 106 21.27 -0.62 2.92
C LYS A 106 21.32 0.83 3.40
N PHE A 107 21.77 1.06 4.62
CA PHE A 107 21.75 2.38 5.22
C PHE A 107 23.03 3.14 4.91
N GLU A 108 22.90 4.46 4.81
CA GLU A 108 24.03 5.38 4.78
C GLU A 108 24.83 5.24 6.08
N LYS A 109 26.15 5.26 5.95
CA LYS A 109 27.10 5.07 7.04
C LYS A 109 27.90 6.34 7.21
N ASP A 110 28.13 6.72 8.45
CA ASP A 110 29.07 7.79 8.74
C ASP A 110 30.54 7.33 8.57
N GLU A 111 31.48 8.24 8.79
CA GLU A 111 32.92 7.97 8.70
C GLU A 111 33.39 6.83 9.63
N SER A 112 32.63 6.56 10.70
CA SER A 112 32.88 5.48 11.65
C SER A 112 32.13 4.18 11.30
N GLY A 113 31.47 4.12 10.13
CA GLY A 113 30.72 2.96 9.68
C GLY A 113 29.39 2.74 10.41
N ARG A 114 28.88 3.74 11.12
CA ARG A 114 27.65 3.64 11.94
C ARG A 114 26.42 4.07 11.14
N ILE A 115 25.27 3.49 11.45
CA ILE A 115 23.98 3.82 10.83
C ILE A 115 23.05 4.50 11.85
N ALA A 116 22.16 5.37 11.39
CA ALA A 116 21.14 6.00 12.26
C ALA A 116 20.06 4.98 12.66
N ILE A 117 19.77 4.85 13.96
CA ILE A 117 18.81 3.85 14.44
C ILE A 117 17.37 4.18 14.02
N LEU A 118 17.04 5.46 13.89
CA LEU A 118 15.70 5.90 13.45
C LEU A 118 15.43 5.43 12.02
N SER A 119 16.40 5.58 11.11
CA SER A 119 16.28 5.10 9.75
C SER A 119 16.08 3.58 9.68
N PHE A 120 16.81 2.82 10.52
CA PHE A 120 16.63 1.38 10.63
C PHE A 120 15.24 1.01 11.17
N TYR A 121 14.79 1.67 12.23
CA TYR A 121 13.46 1.46 12.80
C TYR A 121 12.33 1.74 11.80
N LEU A 122 12.39 2.88 11.10
CA LEU A 122 11.45 3.25 10.05
C LEU A 122 11.44 2.24 8.90
N TYR A 123 12.60 1.67 8.55
CA TYR A 123 12.68 0.58 7.57
C TYR A 123 11.95 -0.68 8.03
N VAL A 124 12.12 -1.07 9.31
CA VAL A 124 11.43 -2.23 9.88
C VAL A 124 9.92 -2.00 9.88
N MET A 125 9.47 -0.85 10.40
CA MET A 125 8.05 -0.46 10.39
C MET A 125 7.48 -0.49 8.97
N ARG A 126 8.12 0.19 8.01
CA ARG A 126 7.66 0.21 6.61
C ARG A 126 7.59 -1.19 6.01
N THR A 127 8.55 -2.05 6.31
CA THR A 127 8.55 -3.45 5.81
C THR A 127 7.39 -4.25 6.39
N VAL A 128 7.11 -4.09 7.68
CA VAL A 128 5.97 -4.72 8.36
C VAL A 128 4.65 -4.19 7.79
N SER A 129 4.46 -2.88 7.71
CA SER A 129 3.23 -2.24 7.21
C SER A 129 2.93 -2.62 5.76
N LEU A 130 3.93 -2.61 4.87
CA LEU A 130 3.72 -3.05 3.48
C LEU A 130 3.43 -4.54 3.37
N THR A 131 3.99 -5.36 4.25
CA THR A 131 3.69 -6.80 4.26
C THR A 131 2.28 -7.06 4.80
N GLN A 132 1.87 -6.33 5.83
CA GLN A 132 0.51 -6.41 6.38
C GLN A 132 -0.53 -5.95 5.34
N ALA A 133 -0.33 -4.78 4.71
CA ALA A 133 -1.18 -4.31 3.63
C ALA A 133 -1.30 -5.33 2.48
N ARG A 134 -0.19 -6.00 2.14
CA ARG A 134 -0.21 -7.09 1.15
C ARG A 134 -1.08 -8.27 1.59
N ILE A 135 -0.98 -8.66 2.86
CA ILE A 135 -1.80 -9.74 3.44
C ILE A 135 -3.27 -9.34 3.39
N ASP A 136 -3.62 -8.16 3.87
CA ASP A 136 -5.00 -7.65 3.94
C ASP A 136 -5.65 -7.57 2.55
N MET A 137 -4.94 -6.99 1.57
CA MET A 137 -5.38 -6.99 0.17
C MET A 137 -5.52 -8.42 -0.37
N SER A 138 -4.58 -9.30 -0.05
CA SER A 138 -4.65 -10.70 -0.48
C SER A 138 -5.82 -11.44 0.16
N GLU A 139 -6.26 -11.08 1.37
CA GLU A 139 -7.47 -11.65 2.00
C GLU A 139 -8.71 -11.30 1.19
N LEU A 140 -8.77 -10.07 0.69
CA LEU A 140 -9.87 -9.54 -0.12
C LEU A 140 -9.90 -10.05 -1.56
N ASP A 141 -8.76 -10.44 -2.15
CA ASP A 141 -8.65 -11.04 -3.50
C ASP A 141 -9.38 -12.40 -3.60
N GLU A 142 -10.67 -12.40 -3.94
CA GLU A 142 -11.55 -13.56 -3.85
C GLU A 142 -11.11 -14.71 -4.76
N ASP A 143 -10.64 -14.40 -5.98
CA ASP A 143 -10.24 -15.41 -6.96
C ASP A 143 -8.74 -15.77 -6.93
N SER A 144 -7.97 -15.08 -6.10
CA SER A 144 -6.53 -15.30 -5.83
C SER A 144 -5.66 -15.09 -7.07
N ASP A 145 -6.02 -14.15 -7.94
CA ASP A 145 -5.28 -13.83 -9.16
C ASP A 145 -4.19 -12.75 -8.95
N GLY A 146 -4.12 -12.16 -7.75
CA GLY A 146 -3.18 -11.10 -7.38
C GLY A 146 -3.60 -9.69 -7.80
N PHE A 147 -4.86 -9.51 -8.18
CA PHE A 147 -5.49 -8.23 -8.50
C PHE A 147 -6.67 -7.98 -7.57
N LEU A 148 -7.01 -6.70 -7.41
CA LEU A 148 -8.23 -6.26 -6.76
C LEU A 148 -9.20 -5.69 -7.79
N GLN A 149 -10.45 -6.08 -7.67
CA GLN A 149 -11.61 -5.45 -8.28
C GLN A 149 -11.98 -4.17 -7.51
N PRO A 150 -12.78 -3.26 -8.12
CA PRO A 150 -13.17 -2.02 -7.45
C PRO A 150 -13.83 -2.24 -6.08
N TYR A 151 -14.76 -3.20 -5.96
CA TYR A 151 -15.44 -3.47 -4.69
C TYR A 151 -14.50 -4.04 -3.60
N GLU A 152 -13.51 -4.84 -3.99
CA GLU A 152 -12.48 -5.36 -3.08
C GLU A 152 -11.57 -4.22 -2.59
N MET A 153 -11.27 -3.26 -3.47
CA MET A 153 -10.49 -2.07 -3.10
C MET A 153 -11.29 -1.13 -2.18
N GLU A 154 -12.57 -0.91 -2.45
CA GLU A 154 -13.46 -0.17 -1.56
C GLU A 154 -13.53 -0.83 -0.18
N ALA A 155 -13.61 -2.17 -0.12
CA ALA A 155 -13.59 -2.92 1.13
C ALA A 155 -12.27 -2.74 1.89
N TYR A 156 -11.13 -2.77 1.18
CA TYR A 156 -9.82 -2.51 1.77
C TYR A 156 -9.75 -1.11 2.38
N ILE A 157 -10.09 -0.07 1.62
CA ILE A 157 -10.05 1.32 2.07
C ILE A 157 -10.98 1.52 3.28
N ARG A 158 -12.22 0.99 3.20
CA ARG A 158 -13.19 1.05 4.29
C ARG A 158 -12.67 0.44 5.59
N GLY A 159 -11.94 -0.68 5.47
CA GLY A 159 -11.32 -1.34 6.63
C GLY A 159 -10.19 -0.54 7.28
N LEU A 160 -9.54 0.37 6.54
CA LEU A 160 -8.49 1.23 7.08
C LEU A 160 -9.03 2.45 7.83
N ILE A 161 -10.16 3.04 7.38
CA ILE A 161 -10.72 4.30 7.89
C ILE A 161 -10.71 4.41 9.43
N PRO A 162 -11.13 3.40 10.21
CA PRO A 162 -11.13 3.51 11.68
C PRO A 162 -9.75 3.77 12.32
N ASN A 163 -8.67 3.42 11.62
CA ASN A 163 -7.29 3.59 12.09
C ASN A 163 -6.59 4.80 11.47
N LEU A 164 -7.25 5.52 10.56
CA LEU A 164 -6.72 6.74 9.93
C LEU A 164 -7.19 7.94 10.75
N ALA A 165 -6.28 8.54 11.53
CA ALA A 165 -6.58 9.65 12.44
C ALA A 165 -7.36 10.79 11.78
N GLN A 166 -7.08 11.09 10.51
CA GLN A 166 -7.75 12.17 9.78
C GLN A 166 -9.12 11.79 9.20
N LEU A 167 -9.50 10.52 9.23
CA LEU A 167 -10.74 10.01 8.64
C LEU A 167 -11.63 9.25 9.64
N CYS A 168 -11.15 8.91 10.83
CA CYS A 168 -11.87 8.05 11.77
C CYS A 168 -13.19 8.67 12.26
N ASP A 169 -13.28 10.00 12.29
CA ASP A 169 -14.48 10.75 12.69
C ASP A 169 -15.40 11.13 11.51
N MET A 170 -15.18 10.56 10.32
CA MET A 170 -16.01 10.82 9.14
C MET A 170 -17.47 10.37 9.36
N PRO A 171 -18.48 11.18 8.95
CA PRO A 171 -19.88 10.77 9.01
C PRO A 171 -20.12 9.46 8.26
N ALA A 172 -20.86 8.54 8.88
CA ALA A 172 -21.06 7.17 8.36
C ALA A 172 -21.71 7.17 6.97
N GLU A 173 -22.63 8.10 6.72
CA GLU A 173 -23.29 8.31 5.43
C GLU A 173 -22.32 8.71 4.31
N PHE A 174 -21.17 9.32 4.64
CA PHE A 174 -20.18 9.76 3.67
C PHE A 174 -19.12 8.70 3.35
N VAL A 175 -18.94 7.69 4.22
CA VAL A 175 -17.91 6.65 4.08
C VAL A 175 -17.98 5.93 2.74
N GLN A 176 -19.18 5.63 2.24
CA GLN A 176 -19.34 4.95 0.95
C GLN A 176 -18.84 5.81 -0.20
N MET A 177 -19.20 7.09 -0.21
CA MET A 177 -18.76 8.05 -1.24
C MET A 177 -17.24 8.23 -1.21
N TYR A 178 -16.67 8.36 -0.02
CA TYR A 178 -15.22 8.46 0.15
C TYR A 178 -14.49 7.22 -0.41
N CYS A 179 -14.93 6.02 -0.03
CA CYS A 179 -14.32 4.77 -0.51
C CYS A 179 -14.39 4.66 -2.04
N HIS A 180 -15.51 5.07 -2.63
CA HIS A 180 -15.70 5.07 -4.07
C HIS A 180 -14.69 6.00 -4.77
N ILE A 181 -14.60 7.26 -4.34
CA ILE A 181 -13.67 8.26 -4.91
C ILE A 181 -12.21 7.81 -4.74
N ALA A 182 -11.84 7.35 -3.54
CA ALA A 182 -10.49 6.87 -3.26
C ALA A 182 -10.13 5.67 -4.15
N THR A 183 -11.05 4.73 -4.35
CA THR A 183 -10.88 3.58 -5.26
C THR A 183 -10.61 4.04 -6.69
N HIS A 184 -11.38 5.01 -7.19
CA HIS A 184 -11.15 5.57 -8.53
C HIS A 184 -9.77 6.22 -8.66
N LYS A 185 -9.27 6.90 -7.62
CA LYS A 185 -7.89 7.41 -7.62
C LYS A 185 -6.87 6.28 -7.75
N PHE A 186 -7.02 5.19 -7.01
CA PHE A 186 -6.12 4.03 -7.17
C PHE A 186 -6.14 3.44 -8.58
N PHE A 187 -7.31 3.27 -9.18
CA PHE A 187 -7.44 2.65 -10.50
C PHE A 187 -6.89 3.56 -11.61
N PHE A 188 -7.00 4.88 -11.45
CA PHE A 188 -6.38 5.84 -12.37
C PHE A 188 -4.86 5.62 -12.49
N PHE A 189 -4.16 5.36 -11.37
CA PHE A 189 -2.71 5.15 -11.38
C PHE A 189 -2.27 3.68 -11.53
N CYS A 190 -3.02 2.75 -10.95
CA CYS A 190 -2.62 1.34 -10.85
C CYS A 190 -3.17 0.47 -11.98
N ASP A 191 -4.13 0.97 -12.76
CA ASP A 191 -4.69 0.30 -13.95
C ASP A 191 -4.60 1.19 -15.21
N PRO A 192 -3.38 1.53 -15.68
CA PRO A 192 -3.21 2.40 -16.86
C PRO A 192 -3.79 1.80 -18.15
N SER A 193 -4.04 0.49 -18.18
CA SER A 193 -4.63 -0.20 -19.32
C SER A 193 -6.16 -0.35 -19.22
N ARG A 194 -6.79 0.23 -18.19
CA ARG A 194 -8.25 0.22 -17.96
C ARG A 194 -8.87 -1.18 -18.09
N ARG A 195 -8.23 -2.18 -17.47
CA ARG A 195 -8.72 -3.56 -17.46
C ARG A 195 -9.79 -3.81 -16.40
N GLY A 196 -10.07 -2.82 -15.55
CA GLY A 196 -11.03 -2.91 -14.47
C GLY A 196 -10.48 -3.66 -13.25
N LYS A 197 -9.16 -3.83 -13.13
CA LYS A 197 -8.53 -4.46 -11.96
C LYS A 197 -7.12 -3.95 -11.69
N ALA A 198 -6.80 -3.76 -10.42
CA ALA A 198 -5.52 -3.20 -9.97
C ALA A 198 -4.61 -4.28 -9.38
N CYS A 199 -3.37 -4.38 -9.85
CA CYS A 199 -2.44 -5.40 -9.33
C CYS A 199 -1.97 -5.02 -7.92
N ILE A 200 -2.10 -5.93 -6.95
CA ILE A 200 -1.70 -5.71 -5.55
C ILE A 200 -0.25 -5.20 -5.46
N LYS A 201 0.67 -5.82 -6.22
CA LYS A 201 2.08 -5.39 -6.25
C LYS A 201 2.23 -3.93 -6.72
N LYS A 202 1.42 -3.47 -7.68
CA LYS A 202 1.47 -2.09 -8.16
C LYS A 202 0.91 -1.13 -7.11
N ILE A 203 -0.20 -1.49 -6.45
CA ILE A 203 -0.78 -0.70 -5.36
C ILE A 203 0.25 -0.49 -4.24
N LEU A 204 0.92 -1.57 -3.79
CA LEU A 204 1.95 -1.52 -2.74
C LEU A 204 3.16 -0.63 -3.07
N LEU A 205 3.42 -0.38 -4.35
CA LEU A 205 4.54 0.44 -4.83
C LEU A 205 4.09 1.84 -5.29
N SER A 206 2.79 2.14 -5.17
CA SER A 206 2.21 3.40 -5.64
C SER A 206 2.35 4.52 -4.61
N ASN A 207 2.47 5.75 -5.08
CA ASN A 207 2.34 6.94 -4.22
C ASN A 207 0.94 7.04 -3.61
N CYS A 208 -0.09 6.52 -4.29
CA CYS A 208 -1.46 6.50 -3.76
C CYS A 208 -1.57 5.79 -2.41
N LEU A 209 -0.92 4.62 -2.27
CA LEU A 209 -0.92 3.94 -0.98
C LEU A 209 -0.12 4.74 0.05
N GLN A 210 0.99 5.35 -0.34
CA GLN A 210 1.77 6.19 0.57
C GLN A 210 0.93 7.36 1.11
N GLU A 211 0.30 8.14 0.24
CA GLU A 211 -0.56 9.27 0.62
C GLU A 211 -1.73 8.83 1.49
N LEU A 212 -2.39 7.71 1.16
CA LEU A 212 -3.46 7.18 2.02
C LEU A 212 -2.95 6.82 3.42
N MET A 213 -1.75 6.21 3.51
CA MET A 213 -1.17 5.81 4.80
C MET A 213 -0.65 7.00 5.61
N GLU A 214 -0.31 8.14 4.98
CA GLU A 214 0.07 9.37 5.68
C GLU A 214 -1.07 9.92 6.57
N LEU A 215 -2.33 9.58 6.27
CA LEU A 215 -3.50 9.96 7.07
C LEU A 215 -3.57 9.29 8.45
N HIS A 216 -2.65 8.36 8.77
CA HIS A 216 -2.45 7.87 10.14
C HIS A 216 -1.87 8.96 11.07
N GLN A 217 -1.18 9.95 10.51
CA GLN A 217 -0.62 11.05 11.29
C GLN A 217 -1.74 12.03 11.64
N GLU A 218 -1.79 12.48 12.90
CA GLU A 218 -2.67 13.58 13.32
C GLU A 218 -2.32 14.83 12.50
N SER A 219 -3.32 15.62 12.09
CA SER A 219 -3.03 16.85 11.35
C SER A 219 -2.31 17.82 12.30
N GLU A 220 -1.08 18.21 11.98
CA GLU A 220 -0.43 19.34 12.65
C GLU A 220 -1.26 20.60 12.34
N VAL A 221 -2.08 21.05 13.31
CA VAL A 221 -2.95 22.21 13.14
C VAL A 221 -2.17 23.54 13.23
N GLU A 222 -0.83 23.50 13.28
CA GLU A 222 -0.02 24.69 13.54
C GLU A 222 1.23 24.77 12.67
N ALA A 223 1.10 25.29 11.44
CA ALA A 223 2.09 26.18 10.82
C ALA A 223 1.60 26.72 9.47
N ALA A 224 1.23 28.00 9.49
CA ALA A 224 1.37 29.00 8.43
C ALA A 224 1.67 28.55 6.97
N ASP A 225 0.75 28.94 6.07
CA ASP A 225 1.04 29.70 4.84
C ASP A 225 2.19 29.21 3.94
N THR A 226 2.27 27.91 3.74
CA THR A 226 2.97 27.33 2.59
C THR A 226 2.00 26.43 1.86
N GLU A 227 2.08 26.40 0.54
CA GLU A 227 1.31 25.52 -0.35
C GLU A 227 1.42 24.06 0.14
N GLN A 228 0.58 23.68 1.10
CA GLN A 228 0.48 22.30 1.56
C GLN A 228 0.06 21.55 0.32
N THR A 229 0.94 20.68 -0.17
CA THR A 229 0.59 19.70 -1.19
C THR A 229 -0.60 18.93 -0.63
N GLU A 230 -1.80 19.29 -1.05
CA GLU A 230 -3.04 18.76 -0.49
C GLU A 230 -3.06 17.26 -0.75
N ASN A 231 -2.90 16.46 0.30
CA ASN A 231 -2.98 15.01 0.20
C ASN A 231 -4.30 14.65 -0.50
N TRP A 232 -4.20 13.90 -1.59
CA TRP A 232 -5.37 13.62 -2.43
C TRP A 232 -6.40 12.75 -1.71
N PHE A 233 -5.98 11.98 -0.72
CA PHE A 233 -6.85 11.12 0.07
C PHE A 233 -7.41 11.83 1.30
N SER A 234 -7.09 13.10 1.54
CA SER A 234 -7.70 13.87 2.64
C SER A 234 -9.22 14.00 2.48
N LEU A 235 -9.93 14.15 3.60
CA LEU A 235 -11.37 14.38 3.60
C LEU A 235 -11.72 15.68 2.84
N ALA A 236 -10.96 16.75 3.06
CA ALA A 236 -11.15 18.03 2.37
C ALA A 236 -10.98 17.92 0.83
N SER A 237 -9.99 17.16 0.36
CA SER A 237 -9.81 16.86 -1.08
C SER A 237 -11.00 16.10 -1.67
N THR A 238 -11.59 15.19 -0.90
CA THR A 238 -12.75 14.42 -1.34
C THR A 238 -14.02 15.27 -1.37
N GLN A 239 -14.23 16.09 -0.34
CA GLN A 239 -15.36 17.03 -0.27
C GLN A 239 -15.33 18.02 -1.44
N ARG A 240 -14.18 18.61 -1.77
CA ARG A 240 -14.05 19.50 -2.94
C ARG A 240 -14.43 18.83 -4.26
N ILE A 241 -14.10 17.55 -4.44
CA ILE A 241 -14.52 16.79 -5.63
C ILE A 241 -16.04 16.61 -5.65
N CYS A 242 -16.65 16.30 -4.51
CA CYS A 242 -18.11 16.18 -4.39
C CYS A 242 -18.81 17.51 -4.62
N ASP A 243 -18.34 18.60 -4.02
CA ASP A 243 -18.91 19.94 -4.16
C ASP A 243 -18.87 20.37 -5.64
N MET A 244 -17.72 20.17 -6.30
CA MET A 244 -17.57 20.46 -7.72
C MET A 244 -18.50 19.62 -8.60
N PHE A 245 -18.72 18.34 -8.23
CA PHE A 245 -19.68 17.49 -8.94
C PHE A 245 -21.12 18.01 -8.78
N ILE A 246 -21.53 18.34 -7.55
CA ILE A 246 -22.86 18.87 -7.22
C ILE A 246 -23.10 20.22 -7.91
N ASP A 247 -22.08 21.06 -7.98
CA ASP A 247 -22.17 22.35 -8.66
C ASP A 247 -22.36 22.18 -10.18
N LEU A 248 -21.91 21.08 -10.78
CA LEU A 248 -22.06 20.82 -12.21
C LEU A 248 -23.36 20.08 -12.55
N ASP A 249 -23.77 19.12 -11.73
CA ASP A 249 -24.99 18.31 -11.89
C ASP A 249 -26.25 19.14 -11.58
N LYS A 250 -26.72 19.91 -12.56
CA LYS A 250 -27.81 20.90 -12.39
C LYS A 250 -29.17 20.25 -12.27
N ASP A 251 -29.35 19.07 -12.86
CA ASP A 251 -30.61 18.32 -12.78
C ASP A 251 -30.63 17.29 -11.64
N ALA A 252 -29.50 17.16 -10.91
CA ALA A 252 -29.31 16.27 -9.77
C ALA A 252 -29.58 14.79 -10.10
N ASN A 253 -29.25 14.38 -11.33
CA ASN A 253 -29.48 13.01 -11.80
C ASN A 253 -28.34 12.04 -11.44
N GLY A 254 -27.22 12.54 -10.88
CA GLY A 254 -26.06 11.75 -10.49
C GLY A 254 -25.07 11.48 -11.63
N THR A 255 -25.18 12.18 -12.76
CA THR A 255 -24.26 12.15 -13.91
C THR A 255 -24.03 13.57 -14.43
N ILE A 256 -22.94 13.78 -15.18
CA ILE A 256 -22.63 15.09 -15.77
C ILE A 256 -22.77 14.99 -17.29
N SER A 257 -23.65 15.80 -17.88
CA SER A 257 -23.83 15.91 -19.33
C SER A 257 -22.69 16.68 -20.01
N ASP A 258 -22.58 16.60 -21.33
CA ASP A 258 -21.60 17.39 -22.10
C ASP A 258 -21.81 18.91 -21.89
N GLU A 259 -23.07 19.34 -21.78
CA GLU A 259 -23.44 20.73 -21.51
C GLU A 259 -23.07 21.17 -20.09
N GLU A 260 -23.28 20.31 -19.10
CA GLU A 260 -22.90 20.58 -17.71
C GLU A 260 -21.38 20.64 -17.55
N LEU A 261 -20.64 19.74 -18.23
CA LEU A 261 -19.19 19.72 -18.21
C LEU A 261 -18.56 20.97 -18.85
N GLN A 262 -19.27 21.69 -19.74
CA GLN A 262 -18.83 23.00 -20.23
C GLN A 262 -18.75 24.04 -19.12
N GLY A 263 -19.50 23.88 -18.02
CA GLY A 263 -19.39 24.74 -16.84
C GLY A 263 -18.15 24.48 -16.00
N TYR A 264 -17.40 23.40 -16.26
CA TYR A 264 -16.23 23.03 -15.47
C TYR A 264 -15.14 24.11 -15.55
N ALA A 265 -14.65 24.52 -14.37
CA ALA A 265 -13.59 25.52 -14.20
C ALA A 265 -13.82 26.74 -15.13
N ASP A 266 -15.00 27.34 -15.03
CA ASP A 266 -15.42 28.55 -15.77
C ASP A 266 -15.29 28.43 -17.30
N GLY A 267 -15.53 27.24 -17.86
CA GLY A 267 -15.51 27.03 -19.31
C GLY A 267 -14.11 26.92 -19.91
N THR A 268 -13.13 26.49 -19.12
CA THR A 268 -11.76 26.25 -19.60
C THR A 268 -11.65 25.05 -20.56
N LEU A 269 -12.59 24.10 -20.50
CA LEU A 269 -12.64 22.96 -21.43
C LEU A 269 -13.31 23.38 -22.75
N THR A 270 -12.60 23.23 -23.87
CA THR A 270 -13.21 23.48 -25.18
C THR A 270 -14.14 22.33 -25.56
N GLU A 271 -15.14 22.63 -26.40
CA GLU A 271 -16.12 21.65 -26.89
C GLU A 271 -15.44 20.42 -27.53
N ILE A 272 -14.34 20.63 -28.26
CA ILE A 272 -13.56 19.54 -28.89
C ILE A 272 -12.94 18.61 -27.85
N PHE A 273 -12.50 19.14 -26.70
CA PHE A 273 -11.95 18.31 -25.62
C PHE A 273 -13.04 17.45 -24.97
N ILE A 274 -14.22 18.04 -24.71
CA ILE A 274 -15.37 17.34 -24.12
C ILE A 274 -15.81 16.18 -25.02
N GLN A 275 -16.02 16.44 -26.31
CA GLN A 275 -16.44 15.41 -27.28
C GLN A 275 -15.44 14.26 -27.45
N ARG A 276 -14.14 14.51 -27.21
CA ARG A 276 -13.09 13.50 -27.32
C ARG A 276 -12.93 12.67 -26.04
N GLY A 277 -13.25 13.24 -24.88
CA GLY A 277 -13.17 12.55 -23.59
C GLY A 277 -14.16 11.39 -23.45
N ASN A 278 -15.28 11.44 -24.19
CA ASN A 278 -16.36 10.43 -24.16
C ASN A 278 -16.22 9.30 -25.19
N ARG A 279 -15.06 9.15 -25.83
CA ARG A 279 -14.75 8.04 -26.75
C ARG A 279 -13.77 7.05 -26.15
#